data_AF-A0A7X6S1Y3-F1
#
_entry.id   AF-A0A7X6S1Y3-F1
#
_cell.length_a   1.000
_cell.length_b   1.000
_cell.length_c   1.000
_cell.angle_alpha   90.00
_cell.angle_beta   90.00
_cell.angle_gamma   90.00
#
_symmetry.space_group_name_H-M   'P 1'
#
loop_
_entity.id
_entity.type
_entity.pdbx_description
1 polymer ?
#
loop_
_entity_poly.entity_id
_entity_poly.type
_entity_poly.pdbx_seq_one_letter_code
_entity_poly.pdbx_strand_id
1 'polypeptide(L)'
;MKRLGVLVLGLFPLVGCQQVNQPSEKKVDSPTTEQVYQAIVSDYETALHAEDRKLPEGSLVNPISLDMTWRYGGFEEVTVVSQEVDLDQDGQKELLVGAKVPGDEQEWTIYTGAYGVLEGQVVDLLAPILVEESDNMLVFYTNNRLSVNQARSDATLVTAVYQLKGASFEELAYFEMPLGGDASRARDRRGTLYSQEDSEEVLTTALEHGWEEEVLQ
;
A
#
# COMPACT_ATOMS: atom_id res chain seq x y z
N MET A 1 -67.00 46.48 -16.22
CA MET A 1 -66.44 46.70 -14.87
C MET A 1 -65.31 47.74 -14.96
N LYS A 2 -65.40 48.78 -14.11
CA LYS A 2 -64.41 49.77 -13.61
C LYS A 2 -63.15 50.17 -14.44
N ARG A 3 -63.17 51.47 -14.83
CA ARG A 3 -62.13 52.55 -14.84
C ARG A 3 -60.70 52.21 -14.39
N LEU A 4 -59.65 52.51 -15.17
CA LEU A 4 -58.95 53.81 -15.44
C LEU A 4 -57.74 54.05 -14.51
N GLY A 5 -56.54 54.10 -15.10
CA GLY A 5 -55.62 55.22 -14.88
C GLY A 5 -54.30 54.99 -14.10
N VAL A 6 -53.29 55.67 -14.64
CA VAL A 6 -52.20 56.41 -13.97
C VAL A 6 -50.81 55.75 -13.95
N LEU A 7 -49.94 56.38 -14.75
CA LEU A 7 -48.49 56.42 -14.67
C LEU A 7 -48.08 57.25 -13.43
N VAL A 8 -47.26 56.72 -12.53
CA VAL A 8 -46.57 57.49 -11.48
C VAL A 8 -45.08 57.16 -11.51
N LEU A 9 -44.27 58.17 -11.85
CA LEU A 9 -42.85 58.25 -11.51
C LEU A 9 -42.72 58.56 -10.01
N GLY A 10 -41.88 57.81 -9.29
CA GLY A 10 -41.57 58.05 -7.87
C GLY A 10 -40.24 57.43 -7.46
N LEU A 11 -39.40 58.24 -6.82
CA LEU A 11 -38.01 58.03 -6.37
C LEU A 11 -37.86 57.07 -5.16
N PHE A 12 -36.74 56.30 -5.16
CA PHE A 12 -35.81 55.87 -4.07
C PHE A 12 -36.36 55.29 -2.72
N PRO A 13 -35.70 54.29 -2.09
CA PRO A 13 -34.30 54.43 -1.61
C PRO A 13 -33.37 53.24 -1.80
N LEU A 14 -32.07 53.56 -1.77
CA LEU A 14 -30.98 52.64 -1.46
C LEU A 14 -31.29 51.91 -0.15
N VAL A 15 -31.50 50.59 -0.22
CA VAL A 15 -31.41 49.71 0.95
C VAL A 15 -30.14 48.91 0.76
N GLY A 16 -29.21 49.06 1.71
CA GLY A 16 -27.85 48.59 1.62
C GLY A 16 -27.74 47.12 1.27
N CYS A 17 -26.77 46.80 0.42
CA CYS A 17 -26.22 45.46 0.32
C CYS A 17 -25.74 45.07 1.73
N GLN A 18 -26.52 44.26 2.44
CA GLN A 18 -25.94 43.38 3.43
C GLN A 18 -24.92 42.55 2.67
N GLN A 19 -23.63 42.77 2.97
CA GLN A 19 -22.63 41.74 2.75
C GLN A 19 -23.14 40.49 3.46
N VAL A 20 -23.65 39.55 2.68
CA VAL A 20 -23.71 38.16 3.12
C VAL A 20 -22.25 37.82 3.37
N ASN A 21 -21.85 37.81 4.64
CA ASN A 21 -20.62 37.17 5.05
C ASN A 21 -20.78 35.71 4.62
N GLN A 22 -20.26 35.36 3.45
CA GLN A 22 -19.90 33.98 3.16
C GLN A 22 -19.02 33.56 4.34
N PRO A 23 -19.33 32.44 5.01
CA PRO A 23 -18.36 31.82 5.88
C PRO A 23 -17.13 31.62 4.99
N SER A 24 -16.01 32.25 5.34
CA SER A 24 -14.73 31.86 4.78
C SER A 24 -14.63 30.37 5.01
N GLU A 25 -14.77 29.57 3.94
CA GLU A 25 -14.40 28.17 3.98
C GLU A 25 -13.00 28.16 4.58
N LYS A 26 -12.89 27.64 5.80
CA LYS A 26 -11.57 27.31 6.34
C LYS A 26 -10.99 26.38 5.30
N LYS A 27 -9.99 26.85 4.58
CA LYS A 27 -9.13 26.00 3.77
C LYS A 27 -8.51 25.06 4.79
N VAL A 28 -9.12 23.90 4.95
CA VAL A 28 -8.51 22.80 5.70
C VAL A 28 -7.36 22.41 4.79
N ASP A 29 -6.15 22.81 5.15
CA ASP A 29 -4.97 22.42 4.40
C ASP A 29 -4.97 20.88 4.35
N SER A 30 -4.89 20.35 3.13
CA SER A 30 -4.77 18.90 2.93
C SER A 30 -3.53 18.40 3.68
N PRO A 31 -3.62 17.24 4.35
CA PRO A 31 -2.49 16.72 5.11
C PRO A 31 -1.29 16.52 4.21
N THR A 32 -0.09 16.79 4.72
CA THR A 32 1.16 16.52 4.02
C THR A 32 1.42 15.02 3.95
N THR A 33 2.26 14.56 3.00
CA THR A 33 2.67 13.15 2.91
C THR A 33 3.21 12.63 4.25
N GLU A 34 4.05 13.40 4.93
CA GLU A 34 4.60 13.05 6.24
C GLU A 34 3.49 12.85 7.30
N GLN A 35 2.47 13.71 7.32
CA GLN A 35 1.34 13.56 8.24
C GLN A 35 0.53 12.31 7.94
N VAL A 36 0.34 11.98 6.65
CA VAL A 36 -0.36 10.77 6.25
C VAL A 36 0.45 9.51 6.61
N TYR A 37 1.77 9.52 6.40
CA TYR A 37 2.66 8.43 6.80
C TYR A 37 2.65 8.20 8.32
N GLN A 38 2.71 9.28 9.12
CA GLN A 38 2.58 9.19 10.58
C GLN A 38 1.22 8.62 11.01
N ALA A 39 0.14 9.00 10.33
CA ALA A 39 -1.19 8.44 10.60
C ALA A 39 -1.26 6.94 10.28
N ILE A 40 -0.68 6.50 9.16
CA ILE A 40 -0.60 5.07 8.80
C ILE A 40 0.12 4.27 9.89
N VAL A 41 1.30 4.73 10.32
CA VAL A 41 2.07 4.04 11.39
C VAL A 41 1.28 3.99 12.70
N SER A 42 0.65 5.11 13.07
CA SER A 42 -0.21 5.18 14.26
C SER A 42 -1.41 4.24 14.17
N ASP A 43 -1.98 4.04 12.98
CA ASP A 43 -3.10 3.14 12.76
C ASP A 43 -2.66 1.67 12.92
N TYR A 44 -1.47 1.30 12.42
CA TYR A 44 -0.88 -0.02 12.68
C TYR A 44 -0.70 -0.26 14.17
N GLU A 45 -0.04 0.67 14.88
CA GLU A 45 0.21 0.56 16.32
C GLU A 45 -1.10 0.45 17.11
N THR A 46 -2.10 1.25 16.77
CA THR A 46 -3.40 1.23 17.45
C THR A 46 -4.14 -0.09 17.19
N ALA A 47 -4.20 -0.53 15.93
CA ALA A 47 -4.98 -1.70 15.57
C ALA A 47 -4.34 -3.01 16.06
N LEU A 48 -3.01 -3.15 16.01
CA LEU A 48 -2.32 -4.37 16.49
C LEU A 48 -2.51 -4.61 17.99
N HIS A 49 -2.75 -3.55 18.76
CA HIS A 49 -2.96 -3.59 20.21
C HIS A 49 -4.45 -3.54 20.61
N ALA A 50 -5.36 -3.45 19.64
CA ALA A 50 -6.80 -3.52 19.88
C ALA A 50 -7.29 -4.98 19.95
N GLU A 51 -8.26 -5.27 20.84
CA GLU A 51 -8.79 -6.63 21.04
C GLU A 51 -9.36 -7.25 19.75
N ASP A 52 -10.03 -6.44 18.93
CA ASP A 52 -10.67 -6.85 17.67
C ASP A 52 -9.81 -6.55 16.43
N ARG A 53 -8.61 -5.97 16.61
CA ARG A 53 -7.73 -5.48 15.55
C ARG A 53 -8.46 -4.62 14.51
N LYS A 54 -9.45 -3.85 14.95
CA LYS A 54 -10.25 -3.03 14.05
C LYS A 54 -9.50 -1.76 13.68
N LEU A 55 -9.42 -1.52 12.37
CA LEU A 55 -8.86 -0.29 11.83
C LEU A 55 -9.79 0.91 12.08
N PRO A 56 -9.22 2.11 12.34
CA PRO A 56 -9.98 3.36 12.36
C PRO A 56 -10.74 3.60 11.05
N GLU A 57 -11.87 4.29 11.15
CA GLU A 57 -12.64 4.68 9.96
C GLU A 57 -11.80 5.60 9.07
N GLY A 58 -11.68 5.26 7.78
CA GLY A 58 -10.87 6.01 6.82
C GLY A 58 -9.37 5.73 6.87
N SER A 59 -8.93 4.73 7.64
CA SER A 59 -7.54 4.27 7.61
C SER A 59 -7.11 3.84 6.22
N LEU A 60 -5.88 4.19 5.84
CA LEU A 60 -5.23 3.69 4.63
C LEU A 60 -4.54 2.33 4.82
N VAL A 61 -4.48 1.82 6.07
CA VAL A 61 -3.82 0.56 6.36
C VAL A 61 -4.53 -0.59 5.66
N ASN A 62 -3.76 -1.41 4.94
CA ASN A 62 -4.28 -2.62 4.33
C ASN A 62 -4.54 -3.70 5.40
N PRO A 63 -5.76 -4.27 5.49
CA PRO A 63 -6.07 -5.32 6.46
C PRO A 63 -5.20 -6.58 6.32
N ILE A 64 -4.81 -6.95 5.09
CA ILE A 64 -3.93 -8.10 4.83
C ILE A 64 -2.53 -7.81 5.38
N SER A 65 -1.99 -6.62 5.11
CA SER A 65 -0.70 -6.21 5.66
C SER A 65 -0.72 -6.12 7.18
N LEU A 66 -1.81 -5.61 7.78
CA LEU A 66 -1.99 -5.58 9.23
C LEU A 66 -1.96 -7.00 9.84
N ASP A 67 -2.71 -7.93 9.25
CA ASP A 67 -2.74 -9.33 9.67
C ASP A 67 -1.36 -9.98 9.54
N MET A 68 -0.62 -9.73 8.45
CA MET A 68 0.75 -10.20 8.29
C MET A 68 1.69 -9.61 9.34
N THR A 69 1.62 -8.31 9.64
CA THR A 69 2.42 -7.67 10.70
C THR A 69 2.16 -8.34 12.04
N TRP A 70 0.90 -8.66 12.33
CA TRP A 70 0.51 -9.35 13.56
C TRP A 70 1.09 -10.77 13.65
N ARG A 71 0.92 -11.56 12.59
CA ARG A 71 1.39 -12.96 12.54
C ARG A 71 2.91 -13.05 12.56
N TYR A 72 3.60 -12.25 11.76
CA TYR A 72 5.06 -12.27 11.68
C TYR A 72 5.73 -11.62 12.89
N GLY A 73 5.09 -10.64 13.50
CA GLY A 73 5.55 -10.01 14.75
C GLY A 73 5.40 -10.86 16.01
N GLY A 74 4.95 -12.12 15.91
CA GLY A 74 4.86 -13.04 17.05
C GLY A 74 3.54 -12.98 17.84
N PHE A 75 2.48 -12.41 17.25
CA PHE A 75 1.12 -12.28 17.81
C PHE A 75 0.96 -11.37 19.04
N GLU A 76 1.82 -11.51 20.06
CA GLU A 76 1.77 -10.73 21.30
C GLU A 76 2.92 -9.72 21.34
N GLU A 77 2.64 -8.47 21.74
CA GLU A 77 3.61 -7.37 21.87
C GLU A 77 4.36 -7.01 20.56
N VAL A 78 3.62 -6.98 19.44
CA VAL A 78 4.17 -6.60 18.14
C VAL A 78 4.76 -5.18 18.20
N THR A 79 6.06 -5.09 17.89
CA THR A 79 6.76 -3.80 17.75
C THR A 79 6.70 -3.36 16.30
N VAL A 80 5.85 -2.37 16.03
CA VAL A 80 5.75 -1.76 14.70
C VAL A 80 7.04 -1.02 14.37
N VAL A 81 7.47 -1.18 13.13
CA VAL A 81 8.61 -0.48 12.56
C VAL A 81 8.23 0.14 11.24
N SER A 82 8.83 1.28 10.95
CA SER A 82 8.65 1.95 9.68
C SER A 82 9.97 2.52 9.18
N GLN A 83 10.08 2.62 7.86
CA GLN A 83 11.21 3.22 7.18
C GLN A 83 10.71 3.99 5.96
N GLU A 84 11.12 5.25 5.86
CA GLU A 84 10.97 5.99 4.61
C GLU A 84 12.20 5.78 3.73
N VAL A 85 11.99 5.29 2.52
CA VAL A 85 13.03 4.96 1.55
C VAL A 85 12.60 5.41 0.17
N ASP A 86 13.53 5.96 -0.60
CA ASP A 86 13.34 6.30 -2.02
C ASP A 86 13.67 5.02 -2.82
N LEU A 87 12.65 4.20 -3.10
CA LEU A 87 12.83 2.86 -3.65
C LEU A 87 13.23 2.90 -5.13
N ASP A 88 12.66 3.82 -5.91
CA ASP A 88 12.91 3.94 -7.35
C ASP A 88 13.84 5.10 -7.76
N GLN A 89 14.43 5.78 -6.77
CA GLN A 89 15.43 6.84 -6.93
C GLN A 89 14.89 8.08 -7.66
N ASP A 90 13.58 8.34 -7.54
CA ASP A 90 12.92 9.50 -8.14
C ASP A 90 12.92 10.75 -7.23
N GLY A 91 13.40 10.60 -5.98
CA GLY A 91 13.46 11.63 -4.96
C GLY A 91 12.21 11.74 -4.08
N GLN A 92 11.15 11.01 -4.39
CA GLN A 92 9.98 10.79 -3.55
C GLN A 92 10.24 9.53 -2.71
N LYS A 93 9.93 9.58 -1.41
CA LYS A 93 10.08 8.42 -0.54
C LYS A 93 8.78 7.65 -0.40
N GLU A 94 8.89 6.34 -0.43
CA GLU A 94 7.89 5.37 -0.01
C GLU A 94 8.02 5.11 1.49
N LEU A 95 6.89 4.83 2.13
CA LEU A 95 6.84 4.34 3.50
C LEU A 95 6.73 2.81 3.47
N LEU A 96 7.73 2.13 4.05
CA LEU A 96 7.63 0.73 4.41
C LEU A 96 7.17 0.62 5.87
N VAL A 97 6.24 -0.29 6.16
CA VAL A 97 5.76 -0.59 7.52
C VAL A 97 5.81 -2.09 7.76
N GLY A 98 6.16 -2.50 8.96
CA GLY A 98 6.38 -3.90 9.30
C GLY A 98 6.42 -4.15 10.80
N ALA A 99 7.03 -5.27 11.18
CA ALA A 99 7.31 -5.62 12.57
C ALA A 99 8.78 -6.00 12.76
N LYS A 100 9.27 -5.80 13.99
CA LYS A 100 10.43 -6.54 14.50
C LYS A 100 10.03 -7.98 14.82
N VAL A 101 10.89 -8.90 14.43
CA VAL A 101 10.72 -10.34 14.66
C VAL A 101 11.91 -10.85 15.45
N PRO A 102 11.70 -11.41 16.65
CA PRO A 102 12.78 -11.99 17.42
C PRO A 102 13.33 -13.23 16.70
N GLY A 103 14.64 -13.24 16.47
CA GLY A 103 15.39 -14.42 16.01
C GLY A 103 16.36 -14.91 17.07
N ASP A 104 16.86 -16.14 16.90
CA ASP A 104 17.73 -16.82 17.89
C ASP A 104 19.04 -16.07 18.16
N GLU A 105 19.58 -15.35 17.17
CA GLU A 105 20.86 -14.61 17.25
C GLU A 105 20.72 -13.11 17.00
N GLN A 106 19.68 -12.69 16.29
CA GLN A 106 19.41 -11.28 15.98
C GLN A 106 17.91 -11.03 15.77
N GLU A 107 17.51 -9.79 15.97
CA GLU A 107 16.18 -9.30 15.62
C GLU A 107 16.14 -8.97 14.12
N TRP A 108 15.07 -9.39 13.44
CA TRP A 108 14.85 -9.14 12.03
C TRP A 108 13.75 -8.10 11.84
N THR A 109 13.83 -7.32 10.77
CA THR A 109 12.73 -6.47 10.32
C THR A 109 12.00 -7.18 9.20
N ILE A 110 10.68 -7.33 9.30
CA ILE A 110 9.86 -7.82 8.19
C ILE A 110 8.87 -6.73 7.81
N TYR A 111 9.04 -6.18 6.60
CA TYR A 111 8.11 -5.22 6.02
C TYR A 111 6.93 -5.93 5.35
N THR A 112 5.72 -5.49 5.68
CA THR A 112 4.45 -6.11 5.29
C THR A 112 3.50 -5.12 4.61
N GLY A 113 3.79 -3.81 4.73
CA GLY A 113 3.09 -2.70 4.06
C GLY A 113 4.06 -1.81 3.30
N ALA A 114 3.62 -1.27 2.16
CA ALA A 114 4.35 -0.26 1.40
C ALA A 114 3.39 0.79 0.83
N TYR A 115 3.71 2.05 1.03
CA TYR A 115 2.86 3.18 0.64
C TYR A 115 3.68 4.21 -0.14
N GLY A 116 3.11 4.76 -1.21
CA GLY A 116 3.77 5.73 -2.08
C GLY A 116 2.81 6.85 -2.49
N VAL A 117 3.30 7.81 -3.29
CA VAL A 117 2.51 8.98 -3.70
C VAL A 117 2.09 8.88 -5.17
N LEU A 118 0.79 8.78 -5.44
CA LEU A 118 0.20 8.83 -6.77
C LEU A 118 -0.66 10.08 -6.91
N GLU A 119 -0.37 10.93 -7.91
CA GLU A 119 -1.17 12.14 -8.18
C GLU A 119 -1.36 13.06 -6.94
N GLY A 120 -0.36 13.09 -6.05
CA GLY A 120 -0.38 13.88 -4.81
C GLY A 120 -1.16 13.25 -3.66
N GLN A 121 -1.57 11.99 -3.77
CA GLN A 121 -2.24 11.22 -2.72
C GLN A 121 -1.38 10.02 -2.31
N VAL A 122 -1.36 9.71 -1.02
CA VAL A 122 -0.74 8.48 -0.53
C VAL A 122 -1.64 7.29 -0.86
N VAL A 123 -1.05 6.25 -1.45
CA VAL A 123 -1.72 5.01 -1.83
C VAL A 123 -0.98 3.80 -1.29
N ASP A 124 -1.70 2.72 -1.01
CA ASP A 124 -1.11 1.41 -0.74
C ASP A 124 -0.61 0.79 -2.06
N LEU A 125 0.71 0.59 -2.14
CA LEU A 125 1.37 0.04 -3.32
C LEU A 125 1.14 -1.48 -3.46
N LEU A 126 0.81 -2.16 -2.37
CA LEU A 126 0.67 -3.62 -2.32
C LEU A 126 -0.77 -4.09 -2.50
N ALA A 127 -1.76 -3.20 -2.40
CA ALA A 127 -3.18 -3.52 -2.60
C ALA A 127 -3.47 -4.35 -3.87
N PRO A 128 -2.81 -4.11 -5.03
CA PRO A 128 -3.03 -4.91 -6.24
C PRO A 128 -2.36 -6.29 -6.22
N ILE A 129 -1.46 -6.55 -5.27
CA ILE A 129 -0.57 -7.73 -5.24
C ILE A 129 -0.98 -8.72 -4.14
N LEU A 130 -1.36 -8.20 -2.97
CA LEU A 130 -1.68 -9.03 -1.81
C LEU A 130 -2.97 -9.81 -2.05
N VAL A 131 -2.92 -11.09 -1.71
CA VAL A 131 -4.06 -12.00 -1.79
C VAL A 131 -4.54 -12.29 -0.37
N GLU A 132 -5.86 -12.24 -0.17
CA GLU A 132 -6.49 -12.64 1.10
C GLU A 132 -6.27 -14.14 1.34
N GLU A 133 -6.24 -14.55 2.61
CA GLU A 133 -6.05 -15.96 3.00
C GLU A 133 -4.78 -16.62 2.43
N SER A 134 -3.74 -15.83 2.14
CA SER A 134 -2.42 -16.34 1.77
C SER A 134 -1.33 -15.88 2.75
N ASP A 135 -0.32 -16.72 2.91
CA ASP A 135 0.93 -16.32 3.56
C ASP A 135 1.79 -15.59 2.53
N ASN A 136 1.85 -14.26 2.63
CA ASN A 136 2.61 -13.40 1.73
C ASN A 136 3.95 -13.04 2.37
N MET A 137 5.06 -13.52 1.81
CA MET A 137 6.41 -13.07 2.14
C MET A 137 6.84 -11.99 1.14
N LEU A 138 7.19 -10.82 1.64
CA LEU A 138 7.64 -9.68 0.83
C LEU A 138 9.12 -9.43 1.07
N VAL A 139 9.88 -9.23 -0.01
CA VAL A 139 11.29 -8.83 0.07
C VAL A 139 11.49 -7.63 -0.83
N PHE A 140 11.84 -6.49 -0.23
CA PHE A 140 12.13 -5.24 -0.93
C PHE A 140 13.63 -5.13 -1.19
N TYR A 141 13.99 -4.69 -2.39
CA TYR A 141 15.37 -4.56 -2.83
C TYR A 141 15.74 -3.11 -3.11
N THR A 142 17.02 -2.77 -2.97
CA THR A 142 17.54 -1.40 -3.16
C THR A 142 17.51 -0.93 -4.61
N ASN A 143 17.33 -1.85 -5.56
CA ASN A 143 17.22 -1.60 -6.99
C ASN A 143 15.76 -1.52 -7.45
N ASN A 144 14.83 -1.08 -6.60
CA ASN A 144 13.39 -0.91 -6.88
C ASN A 144 12.60 -2.19 -7.18
N ARG A 145 13.17 -3.36 -6.87
CA ARG A 145 12.48 -4.66 -7.02
C ARG A 145 11.73 -5.04 -5.75
N LEU A 146 10.63 -5.78 -5.96
CA LEU A 146 9.89 -6.47 -4.91
C LEU A 146 9.75 -7.93 -5.32
N SER A 147 10.24 -8.84 -4.48
CA SER A 147 9.87 -10.26 -4.57
C SER A 147 8.70 -10.55 -3.65
N VAL A 148 7.75 -11.32 -4.17
CA VAL A 148 6.59 -11.82 -3.42
C VAL A 148 6.54 -13.33 -3.54
N ASN A 149 6.56 -14.00 -2.38
CA ASN A 149 6.26 -15.43 -2.29
C ASN A 149 4.93 -15.61 -1.57
N GLN A 150 3.95 -16.26 -2.20
CA GLN A 150 2.62 -16.48 -1.64
C GLN A 150 2.34 -17.97 -1.50
N ALA A 151 1.97 -18.42 -0.30
CA ALA A 151 1.32 -19.71 -0.12
C ALA A 151 -0.20 -19.50 -0.02
N ARG A 152 -0.93 -19.89 -1.05
CA ARG A 152 -2.38 -19.70 -1.15
C ARG A 152 -3.16 -20.86 -0.56
N SER A 153 -4.38 -20.58 -0.08
CA SER A 153 -5.28 -21.57 0.50
C SER A 153 -5.75 -22.65 -0.48
N ASP A 154 -5.65 -22.42 -1.78
CA ASP A 154 -5.94 -23.38 -2.85
C ASP A 154 -4.79 -24.39 -3.13
N ALA A 155 -3.81 -24.44 -2.22
CA ALA A 155 -2.62 -25.26 -2.33
C ALA A 155 -1.71 -24.87 -3.52
N THR A 156 -1.61 -23.57 -3.81
CA THR A 156 -0.69 -23.00 -4.81
C THR A 156 0.41 -22.18 -4.14
N LEU A 157 1.66 -22.43 -4.53
CA LEU A 157 2.77 -21.52 -4.27
C LEU A 157 2.92 -20.56 -5.44
N VAL A 158 3.14 -19.29 -5.15
CA VAL A 158 3.43 -18.27 -6.15
C VAL A 158 4.73 -17.59 -5.80
N THR A 159 5.58 -17.39 -6.79
CA THR A 159 6.74 -16.52 -6.70
C THR A 159 6.67 -15.50 -7.83
N ALA A 160 6.74 -14.22 -7.48
CA ALA A 160 6.65 -13.14 -8.44
C ALA A 160 7.65 -12.04 -8.12
N VAL A 161 8.14 -11.37 -9.16
CA VAL A 161 9.05 -10.22 -9.06
C VAL A 161 8.37 -9.04 -9.74
N TYR A 162 8.34 -7.91 -9.03
CA TYR A 162 7.78 -6.66 -9.50
C TYR A 162 8.84 -5.55 -9.51
N GLN A 163 8.59 -4.53 -10.31
CA GLN A 163 9.33 -3.28 -10.33
C GLN A 163 8.47 -2.12 -9.86
N LEU A 164 8.96 -1.30 -8.94
CA LEU A 164 8.33 -0.01 -8.69
C LEU A 164 8.61 0.95 -9.87
N LYS A 165 7.54 1.48 -10.48
CA LYS A 165 7.62 2.56 -11.48
C LYS A 165 6.61 3.64 -11.14
N GLY A 166 7.08 4.76 -10.61
CA GLY A 166 6.19 5.71 -9.95
C GLY A 166 5.45 5.00 -8.81
N ALA A 167 4.18 5.28 -8.59
CA ALA A 167 3.41 4.66 -7.50
C ALA A 167 2.71 3.34 -7.90
N SER A 168 3.36 2.47 -8.67
CA SER A 168 2.82 1.15 -9.03
C SER A 168 3.92 0.10 -9.18
N PHE A 169 3.65 -1.09 -8.65
CA PHE A 169 4.47 -2.27 -8.88
C PHE A 169 4.05 -3.00 -10.16
N GLU A 170 4.90 -2.96 -11.18
CA GLU A 170 4.71 -3.67 -12.44
C GLU A 170 5.31 -5.09 -12.38
N GLU A 171 4.52 -6.11 -12.73
CA GLU A 171 4.97 -7.51 -12.77
C GLU A 171 6.05 -7.70 -13.85
N LEU A 172 7.20 -8.25 -13.48
CA LEU A 172 8.28 -8.63 -14.39
C LEU A 172 8.29 -10.13 -14.66
N ALA A 173 8.06 -10.90 -13.59
CA ALA A 173 8.01 -12.35 -13.62
C ALA A 173 6.98 -12.83 -12.61
N TYR A 174 6.26 -13.89 -12.97
CA TYR A 174 5.29 -14.55 -12.12
C TYR A 174 5.27 -16.02 -12.45
N PHE A 175 5.35 -16.84 -11.41
CA PHE A 175 5.23 -18.27 -11.51
C PHE A 175 4.32 -18.81 -10.41
N GLU A 176 3.46 -19.74 -10.77
CA GLU A 176 2.67 -20.53 -9.84
C GLU A 176 3.02 -22.01 -9.93
N MET A 177 2.98 -22.69 -8.80
CA MET A 177 3.26 -24.12 -8.66
C MET A 177 2.21 -24.73 -7.73
N PRO A 178 1.50 -25.79 -8.14
CA PRO A 178 0.62 -26.49 -7.23
C PRO A 178 1.46 -27.30 -6.21
N LEU A 179 1.09 -27.23 -4.93
CA LEU A 179 1.66 -28.02 -3.85
C LEU A 179 1.34 -29.52 -3.98
N GLY A 180 0.36 -29.88 -4.81
CA GLY A 180 0.00 -31.26 -5.15
C GLY A 180 0.08 -31.53 -6.66
N GLY A 181 0.51 -32.75 -7.04
CA GLY A 181 0.65 -33.14 -8.44
C GLY A 181 2.10 -33.07 -8.94
N ASP A 182 2.30 -32.74 -10.22
CA ASP A 182 3.63 -32.58 -10.81
C ASP A 182 4.26 -31.25 -10.39
N ALA A 183 4.74 -31.19 -9.15
CA ALA A 183 5.46 -30.05 -8.57
C ALA A 183 6.84 -29.82 -9.21
N SER A 184 7.17 -30.52 -10.31
CA SER A 184 8.42 -30.30 -11.05
C SER A 184 8.36 -29.14 -12.04
N ARG A 185 7.17 -28.52 -12.21
CA ARG A 185 6.96 -27.44 -13.19
C ARG A 185 6.24 -26.25 -12.60
N ALA A 186 6.80 -25.08 -12.90
CA ALA A 186 6.19 -23.79 -12.68
C ALA A 186 5.36 -23.36 -13.90
N ARG A 187 4.35 -22.54 -13.68
CA ARG A 187 3.47 -22.01 -14.73
C ARG A 187 3.44 -20.48 -14.67
N ASP A 188 3.59 -19.82 -15.82
CA ASP A 188 3.41 -18.36 -15.92
C ASP A 188 1.92 -17.95 -16.01
N ARG A 189 1.63 -16.64 -16.02
CA ARG A 189 0.26 -16.11 -16.22
C ARG A 189 -0.42 -16.57 -17.52
N ARG A 190 0.36 -16.96 -18.53
CA ARG A 190 -0.12 -17.37 -19.87
C ARG A 190 -0.36 -18.88 -19.97
N GLY A 191 -0.03 -19.64 -18.92
CA GLY A 191 -0.13 -21.10 -18.91
C GLY A 191 1.09 -21.83 -19.46
N THR A 192 2.18 -21.12 -19.77
CA THR A 192 3.44 -21.70 -20.23
C THR A 192 4.09 -22.43 -19.07
N LEU A 193 4.52 -23.67 -19.30
CA LEU A 193 5.21 -24.48 -18.30
C LEU A 193 6.72 -24.33 -18.41
N TYR A 194 7.36 -24.17 -17.26
CA TYR A 194 8.80 -24.06 -17.10
C TYR A 194 9.30 -25.19 -16.21
N SER A 195 10.53 -25.64 -16.45
CA SER A 195 11.22 -26.42 -15.41
C SER A 195 11.52 -25.52 -14.21
N GLN A 196 11.82 -26.12 -13.07
CA GLN A 196 12.22 -25.36 -11.89
C GLN A 196 13.45 -24.47 -12.17
N GLU A 197 14.49 -25.03 -12.80
CA GLU A 197 15.73 -24.31 -13.17
C GLU A 197 15.43 -23.12 -14.09
N ASP A 198 14.62 -23.31 -15.14
CA ASP A 198 14.28 -22.22 -16.06
C ASP A 198 13.48 -21.11 -15.34
N SER A 199 12.55 -21.48 -14.44
CA SER A 199 11.77 -20.49 -13.70
C SER A 199 12.62 -19.70 -12.70
N GLU A 200 13.57 -20.37 -12.03
CA GLU A 200 14.53 -19.72 -11.13
C GLU A 200 15.44 -18.75 -11.90
N GLU A 201 15.95 -19.14 -13.08
CA GLU A 201 16.75 -18.26 -13.93
C GLU A 201 15.98 -17.00 -14.34
N VAL A 202 14.70 -17.13 -14.72
CA VAL A 202 13.86 -15.98 -15.08
C VAL A 202 13.65 -15.06 -13.88
N LEU A 203 13.37 -15.61 -12.69
CA LEU A 203 13.17 -14.83 -11.47
C LEU A 203 14.44 -14.09 -11.05
N THR A 204 15.60 -14.77 -11.03
CA THR A 204 16.90 -14.15 -10.74
C THR A 204 17.25 -13.07 -11.76
N THR A 205 16.98 -13.31 -13.05
CA THR A 205 17.17 -12.30 -14.09
C THR A 205 16.27 -11.08 -13.87
N ALA A 206 15.02 -11.29 -13.47
CA ALA A 206 14.07 -10.21 -13.18
C ALA A 206 14.48 -9.39 -11.93
N LEU A 207 15.12 -10.03 -10.94
CA LEU A 207 15.70 -9.35 -9.78
C LEU A 207 17.00 -8.60 -10.10
N GLU A 208 17.70 -8.99 -11.16
CA GLU A 208 19.03 -8.48 -11.57
C GLU A 208 20.19 -8.85 -10.63
N HIS A 209 19.94 -9.63 -9.58
CA HIS A 209 20.94 -10.12 -8.62
C HIS A 209 20.45 -11.40 -7.92
N GLY A 210 21.28 -12.00 -7.06
CA GLY A 210 20.87 -13.15 -6.23
C GLY A 210 19.80 -12.78 -5.20
N TRP A 211 19.01 -13.76 -4.73
CA TRP A 211 17.87 -13.53 -3.82
C TRP A 211 18.21 -12.81 -2.51
N GLU A 212 19.43 -12.96 -2.03
CA GLU A 212 19.92 -12.40 -0.75
C GLU A 212 20.68 -11.07 -0.92
N GLU A 213 20.95 -10.67 -2.15
CA GLU A 213 21.72 -9.47 -2.45
C GLU A 213 20.79 -8.24 -2.47
N GLU A 214 21.31 -7.09 -2.03
CA GLU A 214 20.60 -5.80 -2.13
C GLU A 214 19.24 -5.71 -1.41
N VAL A 215 19.01 -6.58 -0.41
CA VAL A 215 17.78 -6.60 0.38
C VAL A 215 17.75 -5.45 1.40
N LEU A 216 16.60 -4.79 1.54
CA LEU A 216 16.33 -3.87 2.64
C LEU A 216 16.02 -4.64 3.93
N GLN A 217 16.76 -4.36 5.00
CA GLN A 217 16.67 -5.00 6.33
C GLN A 217 16.34 -3.98 7.43
#